data_AF-A0A1J8QEU6-F1
#
_entry.id   AF-A0A1J8QEU6-F1
#
_cell.length_a   1.000
_cell.length_b   1.000
_cell.length_c   1.000
_cell.angle_alpha   90.00
_cell.angle_beta   90.00
_cell.angle_gamma   90.00
#
_symmetry.space_group_name_H-M   'P 1'
#
loop_
_entity.id
_entity.type
_entity.pdbx_description
1 polymer ?
#
loop_
_entity_poly.entity_id
_entity_poly.type
_entity_poly.pdbx_seq_one_letter_code
_entity_poly.pdbx_strand_id
1 'polypeptide(L)'
;MISLEESLASFEYSINVDAVTPLCKNLPGPKATKPGNIIYAMNGKSIEVDNTDAEGRLVLADALYYVSTKFKPHTVIDLAALTSAIDIALGEVYSGVFTTSDTIWNQLSAAGESEYDRFWRMPLDEDYGLQIYSSNADLCNVGYLS
;
A
#
# COMPACT_ATOMS: atom_id res chain seq x y z
N MET A 1 13.50 2.84 1.23
CA MET A 1 13.45 1.37 1.37
C MET A 1 14.85 0.76 1.39
N ILE A 2 15.67 0.88 0.34
CA ILE A 2 17.05 0.36 0.34
C ILE A 2 17.87 0.88 1.54
N SER A 3 17.85 2.19 1.82
CA SER A 3 18.55 2.75 2.99
C SER A 3 17.99 2.29 4.34
N LEU A 4 16.70 1.90 4.39
CA LEU A 4 16.09 1.31 5.59
C LEU A 4 16.59 -0.12 5.80
N GLU A 5 16.65 -0.91 4.73
CA GLU A 5 17.21 -2.26 4.74
C GLU A 5 18.67 -2.25 5.20
N GLU A 6 19.48 -1.34 4.65
CA GLU A 6 20.88 -1.13 5.06
C GLU A 6 21.00 -0.74 6.54
N SER A 7 20.12 0.14 7.03
CA SER A 7 20.10 0.56 8.44
C SER A 7 19.75 -0.62 9.36
N LEU A 8 18.70 -1.37 9.02
CA LEU A 8 18.27 -2.54 9.79
C LEU A 8 19.35 -3.62 9.85
N ALA A 9 20.12 -3.81 8.77
CA ALA A 9 21.24 -4.74 8.74
C ALA A 9 22.47 -4.24 9.52
N SER A 10 22.62 -2.93 9.70
CA SER A 10 23.77 -2.31 10.37
C SER A 10 23.68 -2.31 11.89
N PHE A 11 22.48 -2.50 12.44
CA PHE A 11 22.23 -2.53 13.89
C PHE A 11 21.85 -3.94 14.34
N GLU A 12 22.41 -4.40 15.46
CA GLU A 12 22.06 -5.69 16.07
C GLU A 12 20.73 -5.60 16.82
N TYR A 13 19.62 -5.53 16.07
CA TYR A 13 18.29 -5.65 16.67
C TYR A 13 17.94 -7.12 16.90
N SER A 14 17.39 -7.45 18.07
CA SER A 14 16.88 -8.79 18.38
C SER A 14 15.49 -9.03 17.79
N ILE A 15 15.28 -8.66 16.52
CA ILE A 15 14.03 -8.84 15.79
C ILE A 15 14.29 -9.47 14.43
N ASN A 16 13.35 -10.29 13.95
CA ASN A 16 13.37 -10.81 12.59
C ASN A 16 12.61 -9.85 11.68
N VAL A 17 13.24 -9.43 10.58
CA VAL A 17 12.62 -8.54 9.58
C VAL A 17 12.79 -9.15 8.20
N ASP A 18 11.68 -9.31 7.49
CA ASP A 18 11.64 -9.65 6.07
C ASP A 18 11.31 -8.39 5.27
N ALA A 19 12.24 -7.94 4.41
CA ALA A 19 12.04 -6.80 3.53
C ALA A 19 11.75 -7.28 2.10
N VAL A 20 10.64 -6.80 1.51
CA VAL A 20 10.23 -7.15 0.14
C VAL A 20 9.97 -5.88 -0.65
N THR A 21 10.74 -5.72 -1.73
CA THR A 21 10.65 -4.57 -2.65
C THR A 21 10.12 -5.04 -4.00
N PRO A 22 8.80 -4.92 -4.28
CA PRO A 22 8.28 -5.26 -5.59
C PRO A 22 8.66 -4.17 -6.61
N LEU A 23 9.34 -4.56 -7.69
CA LEU A 23 9.83 -3.64 -8.72
C LEU A 23 9.07 -3.86 -10.03
N CYS A 24 8.42 -2.81 -10.52
CA CYS A 24 7.76 -2.81 -11.82
C CYS A 24 8.08 -1.52 -12.59
N LYS A 25 7.83 -1.54 -13.90
CA LYS A 25 7.82 -0.33 -14.73
C LYS A 25 6.47 -0.23 -15.41
N ASN A 26 5.80 0.91 -15.25
CA ASN A 26 4.61 1.25 -16.00
C ASN A 26 5.01 1.90 -17.33
N LEU A 27 4.80 1.21 -18.45
CA LEU A 27 5.20 1.69 -19.78
C LEU A 27 4.07 1.50 -20.79
N PRO A 28 3.77 2.50 -21.64
CA PRO A 28 2.83 2.33 -22.73
C PRO A 28 3.40 1.38 -23.79
N GLY A 29 2.52 0.58 -24.40
CA GLY A 29 2.92 -0.36 -25.44
C GLY A 29 1.75 -1.20 -25.95
N PRO A 30 1.96 -1.98 -27.03
CA PRO A 30 0.90 -2.79 -27.63
C PRO A 30 0.36 -3.88 -26.68
N LYS A 31 1.17 -4.27 -25.68
CA LYS A 31 0.82 -5.23 -24.61
C LYS A 31 0.61 -4.57 -23.25
N ALA A 32 0.51 -3.24 -23.19
CA ALA A 32 0.23 -2.55 -21.94
C ALA A 32 -1.20 -2.87 -21.47
N THR A 33 -1.37 -2.88 -20.16
CA THR A 33 -2.69 -2.96 -19.52
C THR A 33 -3.55 -1.80 -20.01
N LYS A 34 -4.84 -2.06 -20.24
CA LYS A 34 -5.79 -1.07 -20.74
C LYS A 34 -6.94 -0.89 -19.75
N PRO A 35 -7.54 0.32 -19.70
CA PRO A 35 -8.83 0.51 -19.05
C PRO A 35 -9.86 -0.54 -19.47
N GLY A 36 -10.60 -1.08 -18.51
CA GLY A 36 -11.57 -2.18 -18.67
C GLY A 36 -10.95 -3.59 -18.71
N ASN A 37 -9.63 -3.75 -18.54
CA ASN A 37 -9.05 -5.09 -18.40
C ASN A 37 -9.34 -5.66 -17.00
N ILE A 38 -9.75 -6.92 -16.96
CA ILE A 38 -9.90 -7.67 -15.71
C ILE A 38 -8.65 -8.53 -15.52
N ILE A 39 -7.96 -8.32 -14.41
CA ILE A 39 -6.81 -9.11 -13.97
C ILE A 39 -7.18 -9.95 -12.76
N TYR A 40 -6.39 -10.99 -12.47
CA TYR A 40 -6.57 -11.82 -11.28
C TYR A 40 -5.37 -11.65 -10.36
N ALA A 41 -5.63 -11.22 -9.12
CA ALA A 41 -4.61 -11.10 -8.10
C ALA A 41 -4.19 -12.49 -7.58
N MET A 42 -3.04 -12.57 -6.90
CA MET A 42 -2.52 -13.81 -6.32
C MET A 42 -3.46 -14.48 -5.31
N ASN A 43 -4.37 -13.71 -4.71
CA ASN A 43 -5.41 -14.22 -3.81
C ASN A 43 -6.66 -14.76 -4.53
N GLY A 44 -6.66 -14.75 -5.88
CA GLY A 44 -7.75 -15.24 -6.72
C GLY A 44 -8.86 -14.23 -7.00
N LYS A 45 -8.83 -13.04 -6.39
CA LYS A 45 -9.83 -11.98 -6.69
C LYS A 45 -9.59 -11.38 -8.06
N SER A 46 -10.69 -11.08 -8.73
CA SER A 46 -10.68 -10.32 -9.99
C SER A 46 -10.65 -8.82 -9.72
N ILE A 47 -9.83 -8.09 -10.49
CA ILE A 47 -9.70 -6.63 -10.39
C ILE A 47 -9.88 -6.02 -11.78
N GLU A 48 -10.86 -5.14 -11.92
CA GLU A 48 -11.00 -4.28 -13.09
C GLU A 48 -10.03 -3.11 -13.01
N VAL A 49 -9.17 -2.98 -14.03
CA VAL A 49 -8.26 -1.86 -14.19
C VAL A 49 -8.99 -0.79 -14.98
N ASP A 50 -9.38 0.30 -14.32
CA ASP A 50 -9.94 1.49 -14.97
C ASP A 50 -8.85 2.52 -15.27
N ASN A 51 -8.02 2.83 -14.26
CA ASN A 51 -6.90 3.76 -14.42
C ASN A 51 -5.55 3.03 -14.36
N THR A 52 -4.80 3.04 -15.45
CA THR A 52 -3.48 2.38 -15.54
C THR A 52 -2.37 3.12 -14.77
N ASP A 53 -2.62 4.35 -14.33
CA ASP A 53 -1.73 5.15 -13.46
C ASP A 53 -1.94 4.84 -11.96
N ALA A 54 -2.93 3.99 -11.66
CA ALA A 54 -3.15 3.43 -10.33
C ALA A 54 -2.63 1.98 -10.26
N GLU A 55 -1.49 1.68 -10.91
CA GLU A 55 -0.89 0.35 -10.97
C GLU A 55 -0.14 -0.02 -9.69
N GLY A 56 0.40 0.97 -8.96
CA GLY A 56 1.21 0.73 -7.76
C GLY A 56 0.49 -0.14 -6.73
N ARG A 57 -0.82 0.08 -6.53
CA ARG A 57 -1.63 -0.73 -5.62
C ARG A 57 -1.84 -2.18 -6.07
N LEU A 58 -1.81 -2.45 -7.38
CA LEU A 58 -1.96 -3.79 -7.93
C LEU A 58 -0.71 -4.62 -7.61
N VAL A 59 0.45 -4.00 -7.82
CA VAL A 59 1.75 -4.60 -7.51
C VAL A 59 1.92 -4.83 -6.01
N LEU A 60 1.49 -3.86 -5.19
CA LEU A 60 1.50 -4.01 -3.74
C LEU A 60 0.52 -5.06 -3.23
N ALA A 61 -0.67 -5.20 -3.83
CA ALA A 61 -1.64 -6.22 -3.42
C ALA A 61 -1.05 -7.64 -3.49
N ASP A 62 -0.37 -7.96 -4.59
CA ASP A 62 0.31 -9.24 -4.77
C ASP A 62 1.52 -9.38 -3.83
N ALA A 63 2.30 -8.32 -3.63
CA ALA A 63 3.42 -8.32 -2.69
C ALA A 63 2.97 -8.56 -1.24
N LEU A 64 1.91 -7.88 -0.79
CA LEU A 64 1.32 -8.04 0.53
C LEU A 64 0.79 -9.46 0.72
N TYR A 65 0.10 -10.01 -0.28
CA TYR A 65 -0.38 -11.38 -0.24
C TYR A 65 0.76 -12.40 -0.20
N TYR A 66 1.79 -12.21 -1.02
CA TYR A 66 2.99 -13.04 -1.02
C TYR A 66 3.68 -13.02 0.35
N VAL A 67 3.92 -11.84 0.92
CA VAL A 67 4.58 -11.70 2.22
C VAL A 67 3.77 -12.39 3.32
N SER A 68 2.47 -12.12 3.34
CA SER A 68 1.55 -12.66 4.35
C SER A 68 1.46 -14.18 4.31
N THR A 69 1.48 -14.78 3.12
CA THR A 69 1.36 -16.24 2.95
C THR A 69 2.68 -16.97 3.09
N LYS A 70 3.78 -16.38 2.59
CA LYS A 70 5.10 -16.99 2.54
C LYS A 70 5.83 -16.93 3.88
N PHE A 71 5.83 -15.77 4.52
CA PHE A 71 6.59 -15.53 5.76
C PHE A 71 5.71 -15.57 7.02
N LYS A 72 4.39 -15.36 6.87
CA LYS A 72 3.43 -15.32 7.99
C LYS A 72 3.87 -14.39 9.13
N PRO A 73 4.23 -13.14 8.82
CA PRO A 73 4.76 -12.22 9.82
C PRO A 73 3.70 -11.85 10.86
N HIS A 74 4.14 -11.49 12.05
CA HIS A 74 3.27 -10.93 13.09
C HIS A 74 2.71 -9.56 12.68
N THR A 75 3.49 -8.75 11.96
CA THR A 75 3.13 -7.39 11.54
C THR A 75 3.66 -7.14 10.14
N VAL A 76 2.83 -6.51 9.31
CA VAL A 76 3.19 -6.05 7.96
C VAL A 76 3.08 -4.53 7.95
N ILE A 77 4.12 -3.87 7.46
CA ILE A 77 4.15 -2.43 7.23
C ILE A 77 4.53 -2.24 5.76
N ASP A 78 3.66 -1.60 4.98
CA ASP A 78 3.98 -1.14 3.64
C ASP A 78 4.31 0.35 3.63
N LEU A 79 5.22 0.74 2.73
CA LEU A 79 5.65 2.11 2.53
C LEU A 79 5.52 2.42 1.04
N ALA A 80 4.62 3.33 0.67
CA ALA A 80 4.36 3.60 -0.74
C ALA A 80 3.87 5.03 -0.99
N ALA A 81 4.38 5.65 -2.05
CA ALA A 81 3.90 6.93 -2.58
C ALA A 81 2.74 6.68 -3.57
N LEU A 82 1.58 6.26 -3.05
CA LEU A 82 0.49 5.72 -3.89
C LEU A 82 -0.47 6.73 -4.47
N THR A 83 -0.70 7.85 -3.78
CA THR A 83 -1.77 8.78 -4.15
C THR A 83 -1.37 10.22 -3.90
N SER A 84 -1.54 11.05 -4.91
CA SER A 84 -1.49 12.51 -4.77
C SER A 84 -2.58 13.07 -3.85
N ALA A 85 -3.63 12.30 -3.56
CA ALA A 85 -4.69 12.69 -2.63
C ALA A 85 -4.19 12.91 -1.19
N ILE A 86 -3.16 12.18 -0.77
CA ILE A 86 -2.55 12.37 0.56
C ILE A 86 -1.81 13.70 0.61
N ASP A 87 -1.08 14.07 -0.45
CA ASP A 87 -0.40 15.37 -0.53
C ASP A 87 -1.42 16.52 -0.50
N ILE A 88 -2.58 16.36 -1.15
CA ILE A 88 -3.67 17.35 -1.10
C ILE A 88 -4.23 17.49 0.32
N ALA A 89 -4.37 16.38 1.05
CA ALA A 89 -4.97 16.37 2.38
C ALA A 89 -4.03 16.86 3.48
N LEU A 90 -2.75 16.48 3.41
CA LEU A 90 -1.78 16.64 4.51
C LEU A 90 -0.60 17.57 4.15
N GLY A 91 -0.44 17.92 2.87
CA GLY A 91 0.74 18.63 2.37
C GLY A 91 2.01 17.79 2.54
N GLU A 92 3.15 18.47 2.58
CA GLU A 92 4.48 17.83 2.76
C GLU A 92 4.89 17.70 4.23
N VAL A 93 3.94 17.92 5.16
CA VAL A 93 4.24 18.02 6.60
C VAL A 93 3.99 16.70 7.34
N TYR A 94 3.00 15.93 6.89
CA TYR A 94 2.61 14.66 7.50
C TYR A 94 2.52 13.56 6.46
N SER A 95 3.05 12.39 6.80
CA SER A 95 2.79 11.15 6.07
C SER A 95 1.46 10.54 6.51
N GLY A 96 0.60 10.16 5.55
CA GLY A 96 -0.67 9.50 5.84
C GLY A 96 -0.48 8.04 6.25
N VAL A 97 -1.12 7.61 7.33
CA VAL A 97 -1.05 6.23 7.84
C VAL A 97 -2.44 5.62 7.92
N PHE A 98 -2.61 4.44 7.32
CA PHE A 98 -3.80 3.61 7.48
C PHE A 98 -3.44 2.39 8.33
N THR A 99 -4.17 2.17 9.43
CA THR A 99 -3.92 1.00 10.27
C THR A 99 -5.17 0.60 11.04
N THR A 100 -5.39 -0.71 11.11
CA THR A 100 -6.44 -1.34 11.92
C THR A 100 -6.03 -1.53 13.38
N SER A 101 -4.77 -1.23 13.74
CA SER A 101 -4.22 -1.45 15.09
C SER A 101 -3.86 -0.13 15.77
N ASP A 102 -4.53 0.15 16.88
CA ASP A 102 -4.23 1.31 17.73
C ASP A 102 -2.82 1.23 18.33
N THR A 103 -2.35 0.02 18.63
CA THR A 103 -0.99 -0.20 19.15
C THR A 103 0.06 0.23 18.13
N ILE A 104 -0.09 -0.18 16.87
CA ILE A 104 0.85 0.20 15.80
C ILE A 104 0.77 1.70 15.55
N TRP A 105 -0.43 2.27 15.53
CA TRP A 105 -0.61 3.73 15.40
C TRP A 105 0.15 4.49 16.49
N ASN A 106 -0.02 4.12 17.76
CA ASN A 106 0.63 4.82 18.87
C ASN A 106 2.16 4.73 18.79
N GLN A 107 2.70 3.58 18.36
CA GLN A 107 4.13 3.40 18.15
C GLN A 107 4.66 4.28 17.01
N LEU A 108 3.96 4.30 15.86
CA LEU A 108 4.34 5.14 14.72
C LEU A 108 4.23 6.62 15.06
N SER A 109 3.14 7.05 15.68
CA SER A 109 2.94 8.45 16.07
C SER A 109 4.01 8.93 17.04
N ALA A 110 4.41 8.11 18.01
CA ALA A 110 5.48 8.47 18.95
C ALA A 110 6.84 8.56 18.25
N ALA A 111 7.17 7.60 17.37
CA ALA A 111 8.41 7.61 16.60
C ALA A 111 8.50 8.80 15.64
N GLY A 112 7.39 9.12 14.98
CA GLY A 112 7.33 10.26 14.06
C GLY A 112 7.51 11.61 14.75
N GLU A 113 7.02 11.74 15.98
CA GLU A 113 7.25 12.95 16.78
C GLU A 113 8.70 13.07 17.25
N SER A 114 9.36 11.96 17.62
CA SER A 114 10.77 12.00 18.06
C SER A 114 11.75 12.28 16.93
N GLU A 115 11.47 11.79 15.73
CA GLU A 115 12.35 11.91 14.56
C GLU A 115 12.01 13.10 13.64
N TYR A 116 10.98 13.89 14.00
CA TYR A 116 10.42 14.96 13.17
C TYR A 116 9.90 14.50 11.79
N ASP A 117 9.60 13.21 11.64
CA ASP A 117 8.94 12.61 10.48
C ASP A 117 7.49 12.24 10.86
N ARG A 118 6.62 13.25 10.88
CA ARG A 118 5.32 13.14 11.55
C ARG A 118 4.31 12.35 10.71
N PHE A 119 3.49 11.57 11.40
CA PHE A 119 2.40 10.79 10.80
C PHE A 119 1.03 11.33 11.17
N TRP A 120 0.06 11.15 10.27
CA TRP A 120 -1.35 11.41 10.54
C TRP A 120 -2.18 10.16 10.25
N ARG A 121 -3.02 9.74 11.20
CA ARG A 121 -3.87 8.56 11.02
C ARG A 121 -5.09 8.92 10.16
N MET A 122 -5.19 8.27 9.02
CA MET A 122 -6.32 8.36 8.12
C MET A 122 -7.40 7.35 8.53
N PRO A 123 -8.70 7.66 8.31
CA PRO A 123 -9.77 6.71 8.57
C PRO A 123 -9.68 5.51 7.60
N LEU A 124 -9.96 4.32 8.12
CA LEU A 124 -10.06 3.08 7.34
C LEU A 124 -11.41 2.42 7.64
N ASP A 125 -12.46 3.06 7.16
CA ASP A 125 -13.85 2.62 7.35
C ASP A 125 -14.30 1.72 6.19
N GLU A 126 -15.13 0.71 6.47
CA GLU A 126 -15.67 -0.21 5.46
C GLU A 126 -16.55 0.51 4.43
N ASP A 127 -17.16 1.64 4.80
CA ASP A 127 -17.99 2.45 3.91
C ASP A 127 -17.20 2.97 2.70
N TYR A 128 -15.88 3.21 2.85
CA TYR A 128 -15.02 3.55 1.70
C TYR A 128 -14.85 2.38 0.72
N GLY A 129 -14.99 1.13 1.20
CA GLY A 129 -14.91 -0.07 0.37
C GLY A 129 -16.01 -0.15 -0.67
N LEU A 130 -17.19 0.42 -0.42
CA LEU A 130 -18.29 0.46 -1.38
C LEU A 130 -17.89 1.14 -2.70
N GLN A 131 -16.98 2.11 -2.64
CA GLN A 131 -16.50 2.85 -3.80
C GLN A 131 -15.69 1.99 -4.78
N ILE A 132 -15.12 0.88 -4.32
CA ILE A 132 -14.29 -0.01 -5.14
C ILE A 132 -14.99 -1.32 -5.52
N TYR A 133 -16.19 -1.60 -5.00
CA TYR A 133 -16.96 -2.81 -5.35
C TYR A 133 -17.87 -2.64 -6.58
N SER A 134 -18.08 -1.42 -7.06
CA SER A 134 -19.02 -1.11 -8.14
C SER A 134 -18.40 -1.31 -9.53
N SER A 135 -18.12 -2.56 -9.90
CA SER A 135 -17.36 -2.91 -11.11
C SER A 135 -17.84 -4.24 -11.72
N ASN A 136 -17.36 -4.57 -12.94
CA ASN A 136 -17.60 -5.88 -13.57
C ASN A 136 -16.72 -7.02 -12.98
N ALA A 137 -15.89 -6.71 -11.99
CA ALA A 137 -15.03 -7.63 -11.27
C ALA A 137 -15.31 -7.57 -9.76
N ASP A 138 -14.59 -8.37 -8.95
CA ASP A 138 -14.72 -8.31 -7.49
C ASP A 138 -14.31 -6.93 -6.93
N LEU A 139 -13.38 -6.26 -7.60
CA LEU A 139 -12.82 -4.97 -7.21
C LEU A 139 -12.53 -4.09 -8.44
N CYS A 140 -12.59 -2.78 -8.28
CA CYS A 140 -12.00 -1.80 -9.20
C CYS A 140 -10.71 -1.23 -8.61
N ASN A 141 -9.71 -0.95 -9.44
CA ASN A 141 -8.47 -0.34 -8.97
C ASN A 141 -8.60 1.15 -8.62
N VAL A 142 -9.74 1.78 -8.88
CA VAL A 142 -10.09 3.13 -8.45
C VAL A 142 -11.42 3.13 -7.70
N GLY A 143 -11.61 4.11 -6.82
CA GLY A 143 -12.88 4.32 -6.13
C GLY A 143 -13.76 5.32 -6.88
N TYR A 144 -15.04 5.01 -7.05
CA TYR A 144 -16.04 5.95 -7.55
C TYR A 144 -16.83 6.54 -6.39
N LEU A 145 -16.99 7.86 -6.39
CA LEU A 145 -17.96 8.51 -5.52
C LEU A 145 -19.36 8.15 -6.03
N SER A 146 -20.10 7.35 -5.27
CA SER A 146 -21.53 7.12 -5.48
C SER A 146 -22.37 8.24 -4.89
#